data_AF-A0A5E4LFW5-F1
#
_entry.id   AF-A0A5E4LFW5-F1
#
_cell.length_a   1.000
_cell.length_b   1.000
_cell.length_c   1.000
_cell.angle_alpha   90.00
_cell.angle_beta   90.00
_cell.angle_gamma   90.00
#
_symmetry.space_group_name_H-M   'P 1'
#
loop_
_entity.id
_entity.type
_entity.pdbx_description
1 polymer ?
#
loop_
_entity_poly.entity_id
_entity_poly.type
_entity_poly.pdbx_seq_one_letter_code
_entity_poly.pdbx_strand_id
1 'polypeptide(L)'
;MSFQLMLAPMEKTTDAKFRTLCYQNGADLTFTEIARVANLARGKKGELEAIALVDSTPTQIQLAGAKLADYEKFLSSFSPSHGFRGFNLNLGCSAPFFLQQGIGAAMVKRVTRTKEIVELIRRMGFECSVKMRLGENEYEKKRGAYLNIIQNVDASFFAVHARTAMQTLGDKADFSVYDKCVETGKKIVANGDIRSKEQIVLLKDAGLYGAMIGRAAKTNPKIFLELK
;
A
#
# COMPACT_ATOMS: atom_id res chain seq x y z
N MET A 1 7.48 -19.41 -2.04
CA MET A 1 6.71 -18.60 -1.05
C MET A 1 5.24 -18.75 -1.37
N SER A 2 4.35 -18.79 -0.38
CA SER A 2 2.90 -18.84 -0.61
C SER A 2 2.38 -17.49 -1.12
N PHE A 3 1.43 -17.52 -2.07
CA PHE A 3 0.76 -16.32 -2.59
C PHE A 3 -0.04 -15.64 -1.48
N GLN A 4 0.15 -14.33 -1.32
CA GLN A 4 -0.43 -13.57 -0.21
C GLN A 4 -1.74 -12.86 -0.61
N LEU A 5 -2.79 -12.99 0.19
CA LEU A 5 -4.01 -12.19 0.06
C LEU A 5 -4.06 -11.12 1.14
N MET A 6 -4.08 -9.86 0.72
CA MET A 6 -3.95 -8.72 1.62
C MET A 6 -5.19 -7.82 1.60
N LEU A 7 -5.61 -7.30 2.75
CA LEU A 7 -6.66 -6.28 2.81
C LEU A 7 -6.11 -4.93 2.34
N ALA A 8 -6.74 -4.27 1.38
CA ALA A 8 -6.31 -2.94 0.94
C ALA A 8 -6.66 -1.87 1.99
N PRO A 9 -5.79 -0.87 2.24
CA PRO A 9 -6.12 0.29 3.07
C PRO A 9 -7.22 1.11 2.39
N MET A 10 -8.27 1.45 3.14
CA MET A 10 -9.42 2.21 2.66
C MET A 10 -9.88 3.20 3.73
N GLU A 11 -9.74 4.49 3.45
CA GLU A 11 -10.19 5.57 4.32
C GLU A 11 -11.64 5.39 4.77
N LYS A 12 -11.90 5.65 6.07
CA LYS A 12 -13.18 5.49 6.76
C LYS A 12 -13.77 4.07 6.63
N THR A 13 -12.93 3.06 6.48
CA THR A 13 -13.34 1.66 6.30
C THR A 13 -12.40 0.69 7.01
N THR A 14 -11.09 0.83 6.85
CA THR A 14 -10.10 -0.11 7.43
C THR A 14 -9.72 0.23 8.86
N ASP A 15 -10.72 0.39 9.72
CA ASP A 15 -10.53 0.49 11.17
C ASP A 15 -10.00 -0.83 11.76
N ALA A 16 -9.66 -0.82 13.04
CA ALA A 16 -9.11 -2.01 13.70
C ALA A 16 -10.05 -3.22 13.61
N LYS A 17 -11.35 -3.03 13.89
CA LYS A 17 -12.32 -4.13 13.90
C LYS A 17 -12.47 -4.77 12.52
N PHE A 18 -12.51 -3.96 11.47
CA PHE A 18 -12.63 -4.45 10.11
C PHE A 18 -11.38 -5.21 9.66
N ARG A 19 -10.17 -4.76 10.06
CA ARG A 19 -8.93 -5.48 9.82
C ARG A 19 -8.94 -6.85 10.49
N THR A 20 -9.30 -6.92 11.78
CA THR A 20 -9.41 -8.18 12.53
C THR A 20 -10.39 -9.13 11.86
N LEU A 21 -11.56 -8.62 11.45
CA LEU A 21 -12.57 -9.41 10.76
C LEU A 21 -12.04 -10.00 9.44
N CYS A 22 -11.37 -9.21 8.61
CA CYS A 22 -10.79 -9.70 7.35
C CYS A 22 -9.68 -10.72 7.60
N TYR A 23 -8.84 -10.52 8.62
CA TYR A 23 -7.79 -11.46 9.01
C TYR A 23 -8.35 -12.81 9.47
N GLN A 24 -9.36 -12.79 10.35
CA GLN A 24 -10.09 -14.01 10.78
C GLN A 24 -10.75 -14.74 9.60
N ASN A 25 -11.09 -14.00 8.54
CA ASN A 25 -11.65 -14.54 7.31
C ASN A 25 -10.61 -14.73 6.21
N GLY A 26 -9.33 -14.90 6.57
CA GLY A 26 -8.31 -15.44 5.68
C GLY A 26 -7.38 -14.42 5.02
N ALA A 27 -7.48 -13.11 5.32
CA ALA A 27 -6.45 -12.16 4.90
C ALA A 27 -5.13 -12.46 5.61
N ASP A 28 -4.00 -12.40 4.90
CA ASP A 28 -2.67 -12.70 5.45
C ASP A 28 -1.98 -11.45 6.04
N LEU A 29 -2.31 -10.27 5.50
CA LEU A 29 -1.81 -8.97 5.96
C LEU A 29 -2.86 -7.88 5.79
N THR A 30 -2.91 -6.94 6.73
CA THR A 30 -3.81 -5.79 6.70
C THR A 30 -3.04 -4.46 6.79
N PHE A 31 -3.73 -3.34 6.57
CA PHE A 31 -3.11 -2.01 6.56
C PHE A 31 -4.05 -1.02 7.25
N THR A 32 -3.48 -0.08 7.99
CA THR A 32 -4.26 1.04 8.55
C THR A 32 -4.78 1.94 7.44
N GLU A 33 -5.69 2.83 7.81
CA GLU A 33 -5.96 4.04 7.03
C GLU A 33 -4.69 4.90 6.91
N ILE A 34 -4.71 5.87 5.99
CA ILE A 34 -3.56 6.72 5.68
C ILE A 34 -3.31 7.67 6.86
N ALA A 35 -2.15 7.53 7.47
CA ALA A 35 -1.66 8.48 8.44
C ALA A 35 -0.66 9.48 7.83
N ARG A 36 -0.90 10.77 8.03
CA ARG A 36 0.01 11.83 7.61
C ARG A 36 1.17 11.91 8.59
N VAL A 37 2.38 11.61 8.12
CA VAL A 37 3.57 11.58 8.97
C VAL A 37 3.85 12.93 9.65
N ALA A 38 3.52 14.05 9.00
CA ALA A 38 3.68 15.37 9.57
C ALA A 38 2.75 15.64 10.77
N ASN A 39 1.60 14.95 10.85
CA ASN A 39 0.73 15.00 12.02
C ASN A 39 1.29 14.13 13.16
N LEU A 40 1.78 12.93 12.81
CA LEU A 40 2.42 12.03 13.76
C LEU A 40 3.67 12.66 14.41
N ALA A 41 4.53 13.29 13.61
CA ALA A 41 5.73 14.01 14.06
C ALA A 41 5.41 15.20 14.99
N ARG A 42 4.18 15.73 14.94
CA ARG A 42 3.69 16.79 15.82
C ARG A 42 2.95 16.24 17.05
N GLY A 43 2.88 14.92 17.21
CA GLY A 43 2.17 14.28 18.32
C GLY A 43 0.66 14.52 18.30
N LYS A 44 0.05 14.71 17.12
CA LYS A 44 -1.40 14.91 17.05
C LYS A 44 -2.13 13.64 17.52
N LYS A 45 -2.82 13.74 18.66
CA LYS A 45 -3.51 12.63 19.34
C LYS A 45 -4.39 11.80 18.41
N GLY A 46 -5.27 12.44 17.63
CA GLY A 46 -6.17 11.72 16.72
C GLY A 46 -5.44 10.92 15.62
N GLU A 47 -4.26 11.38 15.19
CA GLU A 47 -3.46 10.65 14.20
C GLU A 47 -2.76 9.43 14.82
N LEU A 48 -2.28 9.57 16.07
CA LEU A 48 -1.67 8.49 16.83
C LEU A 48 -2.71 7.42 17.17
N GLU A 49 -3.93 7.82 17.52
CA GLU A 49 -5.06 6.90 17.77
C GLU A 49 -5.46 6.16 16.49
N ALA A 50 -5.45 6.82 15.33
CA ALA A 50 -5.79 6.20 14.05
C ALA A 50 -4.82 5.09 13.62
N ILE A 51 -3.54 5.17 14.01
CA ILE A 51 -2.53 4.14 13.72
C ILE A 51 -2.39 3.09 14.83
N ALA A 52 -3.06 3.26 15.96
CA ALA A 52 -2.96 2.34 17.07
C ALA A 52 -3.47 0.95 16.68
N LEU A 53 -2.65 -0.06 16.94
CA LEU A 53 -3.01 -1.47 16.73
C LEU A 53 -3.46 -2.04 18.08
N VAL A 54 -4.74 -2.40 18.17
CA VAL A 54 -5.39 -2.82 19.42
C VAL A 54 -5.31 -4.34 19.67
N ASP A 55 -4.82 -5.11 18.70
CA ASP A 55 -4.73 -6.56 18.77
C ASP A 55 -3.49 -7.11 18.03
N SER A 56 -3.43 -8.43 17.87
CA SER A 56 -2.35 -9.15 17.19
C SER A 56 -2.50 -9.25 15.68
N THR A 57 -3.52 -8.63 15.08
CA THR A 57 -3.78 -8.69 13.64
C THR A 57 -2.58 -8.15 12.88
N PRO A 58 -1.93 -8.95 11.99
CA PRO A 58 -0.81 -8.52 11.18
C PRO A 58 -1.17 -7.27 10.37
N THR A 59 -0.54 -6.14 10.71
CA THR A 59 -0.88 -4.83 10.15
C THR A 59 0.37 -4.03 9.81
N GLN A 60 0.41 -3.44 8.61
CA GLN A 60 1.34 -2.35 8.30
C GLN A 60 0.67 -0.99 8.45
N ILE A 61 1.38 -0.04 9.07
CA ILE A 61 0.88 1.34 9.22
C ILE A 61 1.14 2.10 7.92
N GLN A 62 0.08 2.58 7.27
CA GLN A 62 0.20 3.31 6.02
C GLN A 62 0.53 4.79 6.26
N LEU A 63 1.70 5.23 5.79
CA LEU A 63 2.19 6.60 5.96
C LEU A 63 2.10 7.41 4.66
N ALA A 64 1.73 8.67 4.76
CA ALA A 64 1.82 9.64 3.68
C ALA A 64 2.60 10.89 4.11
N GLY A 65 3.56 11.28 3.27
CA GLY A 65 4.45 12.41 3.52
C GLY A 65 5.60 12.46 2.54
N ALA A 66 6.32 13.57 2.53
CA ALA A 66 7.50 13.77 1.68
C ALA A 66 8.71 14.37 2.43
N LYS A 67 8.57 14.80 3.69
CA LYS A 67 9.65 15.43 4.45
C LYS A 67 10.34 14.39 5.32
N LEU A 68 11.62 14.11 5.06
CA LEU A 68 12.40 13.12 5.84
C LEU A 68 12.41 13.43 7.34
N ALA A 69 12.54 14.71 7.71
CA ALA A 69 12.54 15.12 9.12
C ALA A 69 11.24 14.74 9.87
N ASP A 70 10.08 14.74 9.19
CA ASP A 70 8.83 14.30 9.81
C ASP A 70 8.85 12.78 10.06
N TYR A 71 9.38 11.99 9.12
CA TYR A 71 9.57 10.54 9.30
C TYR A 71 10.55 10.26 10.43
N GLU A 72 11.73 10.87 10.41
CA GLU A 72 12.77 10.65 11.42
C GLU A 72 12.26 10.98 12.83
N LYS A 73 11.57 12.11 12.98
CA LYS A 73 11.00 12.51 14.28
C LYS A 73 9.91 11.56 14.78
N PHE A 74 9.04 11.08 13.89
CA PHE A 74 8.02 10.11 14.28
C PHE A 74 8.65 8.76 14.64
N LEU A 75 9.52 8.24 13.78
CA LEU A 75 10.11 6.91 13.92
C LEU A 75 11.02 6.80 15.15
N SER A 76 11.72 7.86 15.54
CA SER A 76 12.59 7.87 16.72
C SER A 76 11.86 7.71 18.05
N SER A 77 10.55 7.96 18.08
CA SER A 77 9.69 7.79 19.26
C SER A 77 8.64 6.69 19.10
N PHE A 78 8.60 6.04 17.93
CA PHE A 78 7.62 5.00 17.64
C PHE A 78 8.00 3.68 18.32
N SER A 79 7.06 3.10 19.05
CA SER A 79 7.19 1.78 19.66
C SER A 79 6.19 0.81 19.01
N PRO A 80 6.65 -0.33 18.45
CA PRO A 80 5.78 -1.25 17.73
C PRO A 80 4.84 -2.02 18.68
N SER A 81 3.55 -2.06 18.34
CA SER A 81 2.58 -2.97 18.96
C SER A 81 2.72 -4.40 18.46
N HIS A 82 2.15 -5.39 19.14
CA HIS A 82 2.28 -6.81 18.80
C HIS A 82 1.82 -7.17 17.35
N GLY A 83 0.75 -6.55 16.85
CA GLY A 83 0.27 -6.74 15.47
C GLY A 83 1.10 -6.04 14.39
N PHE A 84 2.09 -5.21 14.75
CA PHE A 84 2.86 -4.40 13.81
C PHE A 84 3.75 -5.26 12.90
N ARG A 85 3.74 -4.98 11.60
CA ARG A 85 4.53 -5.70 10.58
C ARG A 85 5.33 -4.77 9.66
N GLY A 86 5.57 -3.53 10.09
CA GLY A 86 6.27 -2.50 9.33
C GLY A 86 5.37 -1.38 8.84
N PHE A 87 5.94 -0.54 7.99
CA PHE A 87 5.26 0.60 7.39
C PHE A 87 4.93 0.34 5.93
N ASN A 88 3.90 1.02 5.42
CA ASN A 88 3.58 1.06 4.01
C ASN A 88 3.56 2.52 3.54
N LEU A 89 4.35 2.87 2.53
CA LEU A 89 4.39 4.22 2.00
C LEU A 89 3.30 4.42 0.93
N ASN A 90 2.42 5.41 1.14
CA ASN A 90 1.33 5.73 0.23
C ASN A 90 1.80 6.61 -0.94
N LEU A 91 1.83 6.02 -2.13
CA LEU A 91 2.07 6.63 -3.44
C LEU A 91 0.81 6.54 -4.33
N GLY A 92 -0.39 6.40 -3.74
CA GLY A 92 -1.59 6.00 -4.48
C GLY A 92 -2.84 6.84 -4.24
N CYS A 93 -2.91 7.61 -3.15
CA CYS A 93 -4.07 8.46 -2.86
C CYS A 93 -4.20 9.57 -3.91
N SER A 94 -5.35 9.66 -4.56
CA SER A 94 -5.67 10.65 -5.59
C SER A 94 -6.53 11.81 -5.08
N ALA A 95 -6.76 11.89 -3.76
CA ALA A 95 -7.54 12.97 -3.18
C ALA A 95 -6.88 14.34 -3.49
N PRO A 96 -7.65 15.36 -3.93
CA PRO A 96 -7.09 16.65 -4.35
C PRO A 96 -6.14 17.28 -3.33
N PHE A 97 -6.47 17.16 -2.04
CA PHE A 97 -5.63 17.66 -0.94
C PHE A 97 -4.23 17.01 -0.86
N PHE A 98 -4.13 15.72 -1.19
CA PHE A 98 -2.85 15.00 -1.23
C PHE A 98 -2.01 15.44 -2.43
N LEU A 99 -2.65 15.55 -3.60
CA LEU A 99 -2.01 16.00 -4.83
C LEU A 99 -1.46 17.42 -4.69
N GLN A 100 -2.24 18.35 -4.13
CA GLN A 100 -1.83 19.73 -3.87
C GLN A 100 -0.62 19.83 -2.93
N GLN A 101 -0.47 18.88 -2.00
CA GLN A 101 0.69 18.80 -1.10
C GLN A 101 1.88 18.03 -1.71
N GLY A 102 1.76 17.52 -2.92
CA GLY A 102 2.79 16.70 -3.56
C GLY A 102 3.03 15.36 -2.86
N ILE A 103 2.00 14.80 -2.22
CA ILE A 103 2.00 13.49 -1.54
C ILE A 103 0.95 12.56 -2.17
N GLY A 104 0.87 11.30 -1.75
CA GLY A 104 -0.03 10.32 -2.37
C GLY A 104 0.41 10.02 -3.80
N ALA A 105 -0.52 10.01 -4.76
CA ALA A 105 -0.20 9.67 -6.15
C ALA A 105 0.85 10.61 -6.79
N ALA A 106 0.97 11.85 -6.33
CA ALA A 106 2.01 12.78 -6.80
C ALA A 106 3.45 12.33 -6.47
N MET A 107 3.62 11.37 -5.56
CA MET A 107 4.93 10.81 -5.21
C MET A 107 5.41 9.74 -6.19
N VAL A 108 4.56 9.22 -7.08
CA VAL A 108 4.93 8.14 -8.02
C VAL A 108 6.04 8.54 -9.00
N LYS A 109 6.19 9.85 -9.28
CA LYS A 109 7.28 10.39 -10.11
C LYS A 109 8.52 10.82 -9.32
N ARG A 110 8.49 10.72 -7.98
CA ARG A 110 9.52 11.28 -7.08
C ARG A 110 10.45 10.18 -6.56
N VAL A 111 11.06 9.44 -7.48
CA VAL A 111 11.87 8.23 -7.19
C VAL A 111 12.92 8.46 -6.11
N THR A 112 13.74 9.50 -6.24
CA THR A 112 14.78 9.85 -5.25
C THR A 112 14.18 10.05 -3.86
N ARG A 113 13.06 10.80 -3.77
CA ARG A 113 12.43 11.05 -2.47
C ARG A 113 11.84 9.78 -1.86
N THR A 114 11.19 8.95 -2.67
CA THR A 114 10.64 7.67 -2.24
C THR A 114 11.75 6.75 -1.73
N LYS A 115 12.88 6.68 -2.46
CA LYS A 115 14.07 5.91 -2.07
C LYS A 115 14.59 6.36 -0.70
N GLU A 116 14.83 7.67 -0.52
CA GLU A 116 15.32 8.23 0.75
C GLU A 116 14.40 7.88 1.94
N ILE A 117 13.06 7.94 1.76
CA ILE A 117 12.09 7.64 2.82
C ILE A 117 12.13 6.15 3.16
N VAL A 118 12.12 5.28 2.17
CA VAL A 118 12.17 3.82 2.37
C VAL A 118 13.48 3.41 3.05
N GLU A 119 14.61 3.95 2.61
CA GLU A 119 15.93 3.71 3.22
C GLU A 119 15.98 4.22 4.67
N LEU A 120 15.42 5.39 4.97
CA LEU A 120 15.32 5.90 6.34
C LEU A 120 14.52 4.95 7.23
N ILE A 121 13.33 4.51 6.79
CA ILE A 121 12.48 3.59 7.57
C ILE A 121 13.24 2.27 7.85
N ARG A 122 13.91 1.72 6.84
CA ARG A 122 14.69 0.49 6.96
C ARG A 122 15.91 0.64 7.88
N ARG A 123 16.62 1.77 7.78
CA ARG A 123 17.76 2.08 8.67
C ARG A 123 17.35 2.19 10.14
N MET A 124 16.11 2.59 10.40
CA MET A 124 15.51 2.60 11.75
C MET A 124 15.03 1.22 12.22
N GLY A 125 15.30 0.15 11.46
CA GLY A 125 14.99 -1.23 11.82
C GLY A 125 13.58 -1.70 11.46
N PHE A 126 12.85 -0.96 10.62
CA PHE A 126 11.48 -1.29 10.25
C PHE A 126 11.37 -1.74 8.78
N GLU A 127 10.54 -2.75 8.54
CA GLU A 127 10.13 -3.13 7.19
C GLU A 127 9.34 -2.01 6.52
N CYS A 128 9.53 -1.82 5.21
CA CYS A 128 8.80 -0.82 4.45
C CYS A 128 8.36 -1.36 3.09
N SER A 129 7.05 -1.42 2.87
CA SER A 129 6.45 -1.69 1.57
C SER A 129 5.94 -0.40 0.92
N VAL A 130 5.61 -0.42 -0.37
CA VAL A 130 5.09 0.75 -1.08
C VAL A 130 3.77 0.39 -1.75
N LYS A 131 2.73 1.21 -1.57
CA LYS A 131 1.48 1.11 -2.33
C LYS A 131 1.37 2.27 -3.31
N MET A 132 1.28 1.99 -4.60
CA MET A 132 1.26 3.02 -5.66
C MET A 132 0.14 2.82 -6.68
N ARG A 133 -0.04 3.82 -7.53
CA ARG A 133 -0.78 3.75 -8.79
C ARG A 133 0.21 3.74 -9.97
N LEU A 134 -0.30 3.61 -11.20
CA LEU A 134 0.53 3.59 -12.41
C LEU A 134 1.14 4.95 -12.79
N GLY A 135 0.68 6.02 -12.15
CA GLY A 135 0.95 7.41 -12.53
C GLY A 135 -0.20 8.29 -12.06
N GLU A 136 -0.04 9.61 -12.10
CA GLU A 136 -1.18 10.53 -11.94
C GLU A 136 -2.14 10.41 -13.14
N ASN A 137 -1.60 10.22 -14.34
CA ASN A 137 -2.33 10.18 -15.60
C ASN A 137 -1.71 9.16 -16.60
N GLU A 138 -2.34 9.00 -17.76
CA GLU A 138 -1.89 8.06 -18.80
C GLU A 138 -0.51 8.40 -19.39
N TYR A 139 -0.15 9.68 -19.46
CA TYR A 139 1.18 10.08 -19.94
C TYR A 139 2.28 9.57 -19.00
N GLU A 140 2.12 9.77 -17.69
CA GLU A 140 3.06 9.27 -16.68
C GLU A 140 3.12 7.74 -16.66
N LYS A 141 1.98 7.05 -16.82
CA LYS A 141 1.93 5.60 -16.97
C LYS A 141 2.73 5.13 -18.19
N LYS A 142 2.53 5.74 -19.37
CA LYS A 142 3.26 5.39 -20.59
C LYS A 142 4.77 5.64 -20.48
N ARG A 143 5.17 6.64 -19.69
CA ARG A 143 6.57 6.91 -19.36
C ARG A 143 7.16 5.97 -18.30
N GLY A 144 6.39 5.02 -17.78
CA GLY A 144 6.87 4.04 -16.81
C GLY A 144 7.14 4.61 -15.42
N ALA A 145 6.40 5.64 -14.97
CA ALA A 145 6.61 6.25 -13.66
C ALA A 145 6.62 5.21 -12.51
N TYR A 146 5.67 4.27 -12.53
CA TYR A 146 5.60 3.17 -11.56
C TYR A 146 6.80 2.20 -11.67
N LEU A 147 7.26 1.86 -12.88
CA LEU A 147 8.42 0.98 -13.08
C LEU A 147 9.70 1.62 -12.52
N ASN A 148 9.87 2.93 -12.72
CA ASN A 148 11.00 3.66 -12.17
C ASN A 148 11.06 3.58 -10.64
N ILE A 149 9.90 3.60 -9.95
CA ILE A 149 9.84 3.38 -8.50
C ILE A 149 10.24 1.94 -8.16
N ILE A 150 9.63 0.95 -8.82
CA ILE A 150 9.85 -0.47 -8.53
C ILE A 150 11.33 -0.85 -8.68
N GLN A 151 11.98 -0.40 -9.75
CA GLN A 151 13.37 -0.74 -10.04
C GLN A 151 14.38 -0.10 -9.07
N ASN A 152 14.11 1.12 -8.60
CA ASN A 152 15.11 1.95 -7.91
C ASN A 152 14.90 2.06 -6.39
N VAL A 153 13.78 1.56 -5.86
CA VAL A 153 13.46 1.60 -4.43
C VAL A 153 13.59 0.21 -3.81
N ASP A 154 14.21 0.11 -2.64
CA ASP A 154 14.38 -1.17 -1.93
C ASP A 154 13.25 -1.41 -0.92
N ALA A 155 12.02 -1.56 -1.43
CA ALA A 155 10.85 -1.92 -0.62
C ALA A 155 10.71 -3.44 -0.47
N SER A 156 10.09 -3.89 0.62
CA SER A 156 9.86 -5.32 0.87
C SER A 156 8.87 -5.94 -0.12
N PHE A 157 7.90 -5.16 -0.61
CA PHE A 157 7.08 -5.44 -1.78
C PHE A 157 6.43 -4.15 -2.30
N PHE A 158 5.87 -4.23 -3.52
CA PHE A 158 5.15 -3.15 -4.17
C PHE A 158 3.69 -3.55 -4.44
N ALA A 159 2.75 -2.90 -3.78
CA ALA A 159 1.33 -3.03 -4.07
C ALA A 159 0.92 -2.03 -5.17
N VAL A 160 0.74 -2.52 -6.40
CA VAL A 160 0.48 -1.69 -7.57
C VAL A 160 -1.01 -1.73 -7.86
N HIS A 161 -1.70 -0.60 -7.67
CA HIS A 161 -3.05 -0.43 -8.16
C HIS A 161 -2.98 -0.18 -9.67
N ALA A 162 -3.53 -1.11 -10.45
CA ALA A 162 -3.52 -1.11 -11.92
C ALA A 162 -4.41 -0.03 -12.57
N ARG A 163 -4.41 1.18 -12.00
CA ARG A 163 -5.06 2.40 -12.52
C ARG A 163 -4.14 3.59 -12.31
N THR A 164 -4.30 4.63 -13.12
CA THR A 164 -3.75 5.97 -12.86
C THR A 164 -4.61 6.70 -11.82
N ALA A 165 -4.12 7.81 -11.26
CA ALA A 165 -4.85 8.57 -10.25
C ALA A 165 -6.12 9.26 -10.78
N MET A 166 -6.09 9.69 -12.05
CA MET A 166 -7.22 10.32 -12.74
C MET A 166 -8.31 9.33 -13.13
N GLN A 167 -8.01 8.03 -13.22
CA GLN A 167 -9.01 7.00 -13.48
C GLN A 167 -9.94 6.81 -12.27
N THR A 168 -11.23 6.78 -12.57
CA THR A 168 -12.31 6.56 -11.63
C THR A 168 -12.50 5.07 -11.32
N LEU A 169 -13.46 4.77 -10.45
CA LEU A 169 -13.83 3.40 -10.11
C LEU A 169 -14.57 2.66 -11.24
N GLY A 170 -15.11 3.38 -12.23
CA GLY A 170 -15.78 2.80 -13.41
C GLY A 170 -14.80 2.39 -14.51
N ASP A 171 -13.61 2.98 -14.53
CA ASP A 171 -12.55 2.62 -15.48
C ASP A 171 -11.97 1.26 -15.15
N LYS A 172 -11.66 0.44 -16.15
CA LYS A 172 -11.08 -0.90 -15.93
C LYS A 172 -9.64 -0.80 -15.46
N ALA A 173 -9.28 -1.68 -14.51
CA ALA A 173 -7.89 -1.86 -14.12
C ALA A 173 -7.11 -2.56 -15.24
N ASP A 174 -5.92 -2.06 -15.56
CA ASP A 174 -5.06 -2.57 -16.64
C ASP A 174 -4.04 -3.57 -16.08
N PHE A 175 -4.37 -4.85 -16.13
CA PHE A 175 -3.53 -5.91 -15.56
C PHE A 175 -2.33 -6.25 -16.46
N SER A 176 -2.28 -5.79 -17.71
CA SER A 176 -1.14 -6.02 -18.62
C SER A 176 0.17 -5.38 -18.13
N VAL A 177 0.08 -4.44 -17.19
CA VAL A 177 1.25 -3.78 -16.59
C VAL A 177 2.07 -4.70 -15.70
N TYR A 178 1.49 -5.79 -15.19
CA TYR A 178 2.16 -6.65 -14.22
C TYR A 178 3.32 -7.42 -14.83
N ASP A 179 3.28 -7.79 -16.12
CA ASP A 179 4.37 -8.50 -16.81
C ASP A 179 5.70 -7.73 -16.65
N LYS A 180 5.68 -6.43 -16.97
CA LYS A 180 6.84 -5.55 -16.80
C LYS A 180 7.21 -5.32 -15.34
N CYS A 181 6.25 -5.40 -14.42
CA CYS A 181 6.53 -5.26 -12.99
C CYS A 181 7.29 -6.47 -12.46
N VAL A 182 6.87 -7.69 -12.83
CA VAL A 182 7.52 -8.92 -12.36
C VAL A 182 8.89 -9.13 -12.99
N GLU A 183 9.11 -8.68 -14.23
CA GLU A 183 10.42 -8.66 -14.90
C GLU A 183 11.50 -7.88 -14.13
N THR A 184 11.10 -6.95 -13.25
CA THR A 184 12.06 -6.24 -12.38
C THR A 184 12.70 -7.12 -11.30
N GLY A 185 12.17 -8.33 -11.09
CA GLY A 185 12.58 -9.25 -10.02
C GLY A 185 12.11 -8.83 -8.61
N LYS A 186 11.34 -7.74 -8.48
CA LYS A 186 10.78 -7.29 -7.20
C LYS A 186 9.49 -8.04 -6.86
N LYS A 187 9.13 -8.09 -5.57
CA LYS A 187 7.85 -8.67 -5.11
C LYS A 187 6.70 -7.73 -5.45
N ILE A 188 5.84 -8.14 -6.38
CA ILE A 188 4.69 -7.35 -6.84
C ILE A 188 3.38 -7.91 -6.28
N VAL A 189 2.55 -7.04 -5.71
CA VAL A 189 1.20 -7.36 -5.23
C VAL A 189 0.20 -6.64 -6.13
N ALA A 190 -0.66 -7.40 -6.81
CA ALA A 190 -1.70 -6.82 -7.66
C ALA A 190 -2.79 -6.15 -6.83
N ASN A 191 -3.30 -5.01 -7.29
CA ASN A 191 -4.44 -4.33 -6.70
C ASN A 191 -5.38 -3.77 -7.77
N GLY A 192 -6.68 -3.84 -7.50
CA GLY A 192 -7.75 -3.32 -8.36
C GLY A 192 -8.63 -4.43 -8.92
N ASP A 193 -9.93 -4.42 -8.60
CA ASP A 193 -10.97 -5.29 -9.21
C ASP A 193 -10.75 -6.81 -9.10
N ILE A 194 -9.99 -7.25 -8.10
CA ILE A 194 -9.78 -8.66 -7.79
C ILE A 194 -10.97 -9.16 -6.96
N ARG A 195 -11.68 -10.17 -7.48
CA ARG A 195 -12.92 -10.69 -6.90
C ARG A 195 -13.19 -12.19 -7.17
N SER A 196 -12.36 -12.88 -7.96
CA SER A 196 -12.61 -14.30 -8.30
C SER A 196 -11.36 -15.17 -8.21
N LYS A 197 -11.54 -16.48 -8.01
CA LYS A 197 -10.44 -17.46 -7.92
C LYS A 197 -9.64 -17.54 -9.21
N GLU A 198 -10.31 -17.39 -10.36
CA GLU A 198 -9.68 -17.42 -11.68
C GLU A 198 -8.67 -16.27 -11.81
N GLN A 199 -9.01 -15.07 -11.30
CA GLN A 199 -8.05 -13.97 -11.26
C GLN A 199 -6.84 -14.32 -10.37
N ILE A 200 -7.05 -14.98 -9.23
CA ILE A 200 -5.96 -15.39 -8.35
C ILE A 200 -5.02 -16.40 -9.03
N VAL A 201 -5.57 -17.37 -9.76
CA VAL A 201 -4.78 -18.33 -10.55
C VAL A 201 -3.94 -17.58 -11.59
N LEU A 202 -4.55 -16.69 -12.39
CA LEU A 202 -3.81 -15.89 -13.38
C LEU A 202 -2.69 -15.05 -12.77
N LEU A 203 -2.92 -14.45 -11.59
CA LEU A 203 -1.90 -13.65 -10.90
C LEU A 203 -0.76 -14.53 -10.35
N LYS A 204 -1.07 -15.74 -9.87
CA LYS A 204 -0.05 -16.71 -9.44
C LYS A 204 0.80 -17.15 -10.63
N ASP A 205 0.16 -17.49 -11.75
CA ASP A 205 0.84 -17.97 -12.96
C ASP A 205 1.71 -16.88 -13.59
N ALA A 206 1.30 -15.62 -13.48
CA ALA A 206 2.10 -14.45 -13.88
C ALA A 206 3.26 -14.11 -12.92
N GLY A 207 3.48 -14.90 -11.86
CA GLY A 207 4.61 -14.72 -10.94
C GLY A 207 4.44 -13.62 -9.90
N LEU A 208 3.22 -13.14 -9.65
CA LEU A 208 2.99 -12.13 -8.62
C LEU A 208 3.15 -12.72 -7.21
N TYR A 209 3.60 -11.87 -6.28
CA TYR A 209 3.78 -12.22 -4.88
C TYR A 209 2.44 -12.31 -4.13
N GLY A 210 1.42 -11.57 -4.58
CA GLY A 210 0.12 -11.59 -3.94
C GLY A 210 -0.93 -10.71 -4.62
N ALA A 211 -2.10 -10.65 -4.00
CA ALA A 211 -3.21 -9.80 -4.36
C ALA A 211 -3.67 -8.98 -3.16
N MET A 212 -3.97 -7.71 -3.38
CA MET A 212 -4.53 -6.79 -2.40
C MET A 212 -5.98 -6.46 -2.77
N ILE A 213 -6.91 -6.78 -1.88
CA ILE A 213 -8.36 -6.76 -2.10
C ILE A 213 -8.98 -5.64 -1.26
N GLY A 214 -9.71 -4.73 -1.91
CA GLY A 214 -10.36 -3.59 -1.25
C GLY A 214 -11.87 -3.74 -1.22
N ARG A 215 -12.55 -3.17 -2.23
CA ARG A 215 -14.02 -3.07 -2.28
C ARG A 215 -14.76 -4.40 -2.11
N ALA A 216 -14.24 -5.49 -2.68
CA ALA A 216 -14.86 -6.81 -2.52
C ALA A 216 -14.86 -7.28 -1.05
N ALA A 217 -13.80 -6.98 -0.29
CA ALA A 217 -13.74 -7.28 1.14
C ALA A 217 -14.70 -6.41 1.95
N LYS A 218 -14.91 -5.15 1.55
CA LYS A 218 -15.89 -4.25 2.18
C LYS A 218 -17.31 -4.80 2.11
N THR A 219 -17.68 -5.42 0.99
CA THR A 219 -19.00 -6.04 0.80
C THR A 219 -19.08 -7.45 1.37
N ASN A 220 -17.98 -8.20 1.34
CA ASN A 220 -17.89 -9.56 1.84
C ASN A 220 -16.50 -9.84 2.45
N PRO A 221 -16.32 -9.73 3.78
CA PRO A 221 -15.05 -10.05 4.42
C PRO A 221 -14.59 -11.50 4.24
N LYS A 222 -15.51 -12.45 3.95
CA LYS A 222 -15.18 -13.87 3.67
C LYS A 222 -14.48 -14.08 2.34
N ILE A 223 -14.39 -13.04 1.50
CA ILE A 223 -13.77 -13.13 0.18
C ILE A 223 -12.34 -13.69 0.24
N PHE A 224 -11.58 -13.47 1.32
CA PHE A 224 -10.22 -14.01 1.40
C PHE A 224 -10.20 -15.54 1.53
N LEU A 225 -11.07 -16.14 2.35
CA LEU A 225 -11.27 -17.60 2.37
C LEU A 225 -11.78 -18.12 1.03
N GLU A 226 -12.72 -17.40 0.41
CA GLU A 226 -13.28 -17.76 -0.89
C GLU A 226 -12.29 -17.64 -2.05
N LEU A 227 -11.16 -16.95 -1.87
CA LEU A 227 -10.12 -16.77 -2.90
C LEU A 227 -8.87 -17.63 -2.66
N LYS A 228 -8.75 -18.26 -1.49
CA LYS A 228 -7.70 -19.26 -1.21
C LYS A 228 -7.95 -20.55 -1.99
#